data_AF-A0A2K3M5P7-F1
#
_entry.id   AF-A0A2K3M5P7-F1
#
_cell.length_a   1.000
_cell.length_b   1.000
_cell.length_c   1.000
_cell.angle_alpha   90.00
_cell.angle_beta   90.00
_cell.angle_gamma   90.00
#
_symmetry.space_group_name_H-M   'P 1'
#
loop_
_entity.id
_entity.type
_entity.pdbx_description
1 polymer ?
#
loop_
_entity_poly.entity_id
_entity_poly.type
_entity_poly.pdbx_seq_one_letter_code
_entity_poly.pdbx_strand_id
1 'polypeptide(L)'
;VGSVVIGAELGREDHGSIPGKCDREGAGTNARTDPRTRLNWCPNNPALLGCNVGAGIEVKLRLRRPNRDSDFIPLDQVLDTMLHELCHNAHGPHNANFYKLWDELRKVRFLS
;
A
#
# COMPACT_ATOMS: atom_id res chain seq x y z
N VAL A 1 6.79 -10.83 -15.62
CA VAL A 1 7.26 -10.76 -14.21
C VAL A 1 6.30 -9.81 -13.50
N GLY A 2 5.38 -10.36 -12.73
CA GLY A 2 4.13 -9.71 -12.26
C GLY A 2 4.27 -9.01 -10.91
N SER A 3 3.22 -8.27 -10.51
CA SER A 3 3.12 -7.66 -9.19
C SER A 3 3.17 -8.73 -8.11
N VAL A 4 4.01 -8.52 -7.10
CA VAL A 4 4.10 -9.36 -5.92
C VAL A 4 3.00 -8.92 -4.97
N VAL A 5 1.91 -9.68 -4.96
CA VAL A 5 0.94 -9.62 -3.86
C VAL A 5 1.56 -10.42 -2.72
N ILE A 6 2.06 -9.74 -1.67
CA ILE A 6 2.49 -10.42 -0.45
C ILE A 6 1.22 -10.74 0.34
N GLY A 7 0.58 -11.86 0.00
CA GLY A 7 -0.53 -12.40 0.78
C GLY A 7 0.02 -13.12 2.00
N ALA A 8 -0.14 -12.53 3.18
CA ALA A 8 0.04 -13.24 4.44
C ALA A 8 -1.33 -13.79 4.85
N GLU A 9 -1.51 -15.11 4.73
CA GLU A 9 -2.68 -15.79 5.29
C GLU A 9 -2.49 -15.90 6.80
N LEU A 10 -2.98 -14.90 7.55
CA LEU A 10 -3.08 -14.98 9.00
C LEU A 10 -4.54 -14.81 9.39
N GLY A 11 -5.05 -15.87 10.02
CA GLY A 11 -6.41 -15.94 10.52
C GLY A 11 -6.74 -14.80 11.48
N ARG A 12 -7.93 -14.24 11.24
CA ARG A 12 -8.90 -13.57 12.14
C ARG A 12 -8.39 -13.27 13.55
N GLU A 13 -8.63 -12.06 14.05
CA GLU A 13 -9.78 -11.71 14.91
C GLU A 13 -10.08 -10.22 14.71
N ASP A 14 -11.37 -9.89 14.56
CA ASP A 14 -11.82 -8.50 14.41
C ASP A 14 -11.52 -7.76 15.71
N HIS A 15 -10.96 -6.55 15.62
CA HIS A 15 -11.37 -5.38 16.41
C HIS A 15 -10.70 -4.14 15.82
N GLY A 16 -11.47 -3.32 15.10
CA GLY A 16 -11.09 -1.96 14.71
C GLY A 16 -10.63 -1.75 13.26
N SER A 17 -11.38 -2.24 12.27
CA SER A 17 -11.17 -1.82 10.87
C SER A 17 -11.83 -0.46 10.61
N ILE A 18 -11.00 0.58 10.38
CA ILE A 18 -11.41 1.86 9.79
C ILE A 18 -11.89 1.62 8.34
N PRO A 19 -12.92 2.35 7.86
CA PRO A 19 -13.92 1.81 6.97
C PRO A 19 -13.42 1.66 5.53
N GLY A 20 -14.05 0.71 4.82
CA GLY A 20 -13.83 0.39 3.41
C GLY A 20 -14.09 1.55 2.46
N LYS A 21 -13.14 2.48 2.39
CA LYS A 21 -12.98 3.46 1.31
C LYS A 21 -11.54 3.44 0.77
N CYS A 22 -10.96 2.25 0.56
CA CYS A 22 -10.02 2.09 -0.54
C CYS A 22 -10.87 1.78 -1.78
N ASP A 23 -11.45 2.84 -2.32
CA ASP A 23 -12.29 2.92 -3.53
C ASP A 23 -12.63 1.55 -4.14
N ARG A 24 -13.78 0.99 -3.71
CA ARG A 24 -14.58 0.14 -4.60
C ARG A 24 -15.19 1.08 -5.65
N GLU A 25 -14.38 1.66 -6.52
CA GLU A 25 -14.87 2.41 -7.66
C GLU A 25 -14.09 2.01 -8.91
N GLY A 26 -14.88 1.61 -9.90
CA GLY A 26 -14.42 1.00 -11.12
C GLY A 26 -13.58 1.93 -11.98
N ALA A 27 -13.04 1.31 -13.03
CA ALA A 27 -12.30 1.92 -14.11
C ALA A 27 -12.89 3.28 -14.55
N GLY A 28 -12.25 4.37 -14.08
CA GLY A 28 -12.41 5.70 -14.69
C GLY A 28 -11.95 5.63 -16.14
N THR A 29 -12.80 6.11 -17.03
CA THR A 29 -12.89 5.85 -18.48
C THR A 29 -11.72 6.26 -19.37
N ASN A 30 -10.52 6.56 -18.84
CA ASN A 30 -9.50 7.26 -19.64
C ASN A 30 -8.10 6.66 -19.52
N ALA A 31 -7.94 5.55 -18.82
CA ALA A 31 -6.66 4.89 -18.70
C ALA A 31 -6.81 3.39 -18.95
N ARG A 32 -6.25 2.96 -20.10
CA ARG A 32 -5.54 1.69 -20.30
C ARG A 32 -6.29 0.57 -21.04
N THR A 33 -6.22 0.64 -22.36
CA THR A 33 -6.21 -0.56 -23.21
C THR A 33 -4.85 -1.28 -23.21
N ASP A 34 -3.82 -0.73 -22.52
CA ASP A 34 -2.53 -1.41 -22.37
C ASP A 34 -2.61 -2.52 -21.30
N PRO A 35 -2.37 -3.80 -21.65
CA PRO A 35 -2.34 -4.90 -20.70
C PRO A 35 -1.27 -4.74 -19.60
N ARG A 36 -0.22 -3.91 -19.78
CA ARG A 36 0.82 -3.66 -18.77
C ARG A 36 0.31 -2.97 -17.51
N THR A 37 -0.82 -2.29 -17.63
CA THR A 37 -1.37 -1.43 -16.60
C THR A 37 -2.45 -2.08 -15.74
N ARG A 38 -2.92 -3.28 -16.12
CA ARG A 38 -3.84 -4.09 -15.31
C ARG A 38 -3.22 -4.63 -14.01
N LEU A 39 -1.90 -4.66 -13.91
CA LEU A 39 -1.16 -5.21 -12.76
C LEU A 39 -0.82 -4.15 -11.69
N ASN A 40 -0.98 -2.86 -11.99
CA ASN A 40 -0.61 -1.78 -11.07
C ASN A 40 -1.86 -1.21 -10.41
N TRP A 41 -1.93 -1.30 -9.08
CA TRP A 41 -2.97 -0.58 -8.33
C TRP A 41 -2.75 0.93 -8.49
N CYS A 42 -3.73 1.60 -9.10
CA CYS A 42 -3.67 3.01 -9.48
C CYS A 42 -4.95 3.71 -9.05
N PRO A 43 -5.05 4.12 -7.78
CA PRO A 43 -6.19 4.90 -7.32
C PRO A 43 -6.27 6.22 -8.10
N ASN A 44 -7.49 6.71 -8.29
CA ASN A 44 -7.74 8.00 -8.96
C ASN A 44 -7.08 9.15 -8.21
N ASN A 45 -6.98 9.04 -6.88
CA ASN A 45 -6.22 9.98 -6.07
C ASN A 45 -4.71 9.83 -6.34
N PRO A 46 -4.02 10.83 -6.91
CA PRO A 46 -2.59 10.76 -7.18
C PRO A 46 -1.73 10.71 -5.91
N ALA A 47 -2.24 11.19 -4.77
CA ALA A 47 -1.51 11.22 -3.51
C ALA A 47 -1.51 9.88 -2.75
N LEU A 48 -2.38 8.93 -3.14
CA LEU A 48 -2.46 7.64 -2.47
C LEU A 48 -1.37 6.70 -3.00
N LEU A 49 -0.44 6.33 -2.11
CA LEU A 49 0.73 5.50 -2.41
C LEU A 49 0.62 4.07 -1.89
N GLY A 50 -0.16 3.86 -0.82
CA GLY A 50 -0.38 2.57 -0.19
C GLY A 50 -1.80 2.43 0.33
N CYS A 51 -2.23 1.19 0.58
CA CYS A 51 -3.45 0.88 1.31
C CYS A 51 -3.34 -0.49 1.96
N ASN A 52 -3.53 -0.54 3.28
CA ASN A 52 -3.73 -1.76 4.05
C ASN A 52 -5.22 -2.09 4.19
N VAL A 53 -5.64 -3.21 3.63
CA VAL A 53 -7.01 -3.73 3.74
C VAL A 53 -7.05 -4.81 4.81
N GLY A 54 -7.98 -4.65 5.75
CA GLY A 54 -8.27 -5.68 6.76
C GLY A 54 -7.15 -5.93 7.76
N ALA A 55 -6.35 -4.90 8.09
CA ALA A 55 -5.24 -5.00 9.04
C ALA A 55 -4.24 -6.13 8.71
N GLY A 56 -3.83 -6.20 7.43
CA GLY A 56 -2.80 -7.11 6.95
C GLY A 56 -3.27 -8.21 6.01
N ILE A 57 -4.57 -8.27 5.68
CA ILE A 57 -5.11 -9.22 4.68
C ILE A 57 -4.53 -8.92 3.30
N GLU A 58 -4.48 -7.64 2.92
CA GLU A 58 -3.93 -7.22 1.64
C GLU A 58 -3.28 -5.83 1.76
N VAL A 59 -2.01 -5.73 1.38
CA VAL A 59 -1.32 -4.43 1.25
C VAL A 59 -1.14 -4.11 -0.23
N LYS A 60 -1.70 -2.98 -0.65
CA LYS A 60 -1.60 -2.46 -2.03
C LYS A 60 -0.58 -1.34 -2.05
N LEU A 61 0.31 -1.36 -3.03
CA LEU A 61 1.32 -0.31 -3.24
C LEU A 61 1.21 0.23 -4.66
N ARG A 62 1.33 1.55 -4.78
CA ARG A 62 1.53 2.22 -6.05
C ARG A 62 3.00 2.07 -6.44
N LEU A 63 3.29 1.49 -7.59
CA LEU A 63 4.67 1.31 -8.06
C LEU A 63 5.08 2.32 -9.14
N ARG A 64 4.13 3.08 -9.68
CA ARG A 64 4.35 4.01 -10.79
C ARG A 64 3.78 5.39 -10.50
N ARG A 65 4.45 6.42 -11.02
CA ARG A 65 3.94 7.79 -10.91
C ARG A 65 2.59 7.93 -11.63
N PRO A 66 1.69 8.80 -11.15
CA PRO A 66 0.45 9.10 -11.85
C PRO A 66 0.71 9.53 -13.31
N ASN A 67 -0.09 9.02 -14.25
CA ASN A 67 -0.03 9.34 -15.68
C ASN A 67 1.31 9.03 -16.37
N ARG A 68 2.16 8.18 -15.78
CA ARG A 68 3.46 7.78 -16.35
C ARG A 68 3.69 6.28 -16.17
N ASP A 69 3.18 5.49 -17.10
CA ASP A 69 3.18 4.04 -16.97
C ASP A 69 4.58 3.39 -17.08
N SER A 70 5.60 4.11 -17.53
CA SER A 70 7.00 3.64 -17.54
C SER A 70 7.86 4.17 -16.39
N ASP A 71 7.35 5.11 -15.59
CA ASP A 71 8.09 5.82 -14.53
C ASP A 71 7.81 5.19 -13.16
N PHE A 72 8.74 4.37 -12.69
CA PHE A 72 8.63 3.69 -11.40
C PHE A 72 8.99 4.61 -10.23
N ILE A 73 8.28 4.44 -9.12
CA ILE A 73 8.63 5.09 -7.85
C ILE A 73 9.95 4.48 -7.35
N PRO A 74 10.90 5.30 -6.85
CA PRO A 74 12.15 4.79 -6.28
C PRO A 74 11.89 3.74 -5.19
N LEU A 75 12.70 2.67 -5.18
CA LEU A 75 12.55 1.55 -4.25
C LEU A 75 12.48 2.03 -2.79
N ASP A 76 13.31 3.01 -2.41
CA ASP A 76 13.33 3.53 -1.05
C ASP A 76 12.00 4.11 -0.59
N GLN A 77 11.26 4.77 -1.50
CA GLN A 77 9.93 5.33 -1.23
C GLN A 77 8.86 4.24 -1.20
N VAL A 78 8.97 3.22 -2.06
CA VAL A 78 8.07 2.06 -2.05
C VAL A 78 8.21 1.30 -0.73
N LEU A 79 9.45 1.05 -0.29
CA LEU A 79 9.72 0.39 0.98
C LEU A 79 9.22 1.21 2.17
N ASP A 80 9.42 2.53 2.15
CA ASP A 80 8.93 3.41 3.20
C ASP A 80 7.39 3.36 3.34
N THR A 81 6.70 3.37 2.19
CA THR A 81 5.25 3.20 2.09
C THR A 81 4.82 1.81 2.57
N MET A 82 5.55 0.76 2.21
CA MET A 82 5.26 -0.60 2.69
C MET A 82 5.36 -0.69 4.22
N LEU A 83 6.39 -0.09 4.83
CA LEU A 83 6.53 -0.06 6.29
C LEU A 83 5.39 0.73 6.96
N HIS A 84 4.93 1.81 6.33
CA HIS A 84 3.76 2.56 6.79
C HIS A 84 2.51 1.67 6.81
N GLU A 85 2.23 0.99 5.70
CA GLU A 85 1.06 0.12 5.61
C GLU A 85 1.15 -1.05 6.59
N LEU A 86 2.34 -1.60 6.85
CA LEU A 86 2.51 -2.66 7.86
C LEU A 86 2.25 -2.17 9.29
N CYS A 87 2.50 -0.89 9.60
CA CYS A 87 2.12 -0.33 10.90
C CYS A 87 0.60 -0.37 11.12
N HIS A 88 -0.20 -0.31 10.05
CA HIS A 88 -1.64 -0.44 10.12
C HIS A 88 -2.14 -1.85 10.50
N ASN A 89 -1.28 -2.87 10.54
CA ASN A 89 -1.64 -4.17 11.12
C ASN A 89 -1.88 -4.08 12.64
N ALA A 90 -1.15 -3.18 13.33
CA ALA A 90 -1.25 -3.02 14.78
C ALA A 90 -1.96 -1.71 15.19
N HIS A 91 -1.87 -0.67 14.36
CA HIS A 91 -2.33 0.68 14.69
C HIS A 91 -3.12 1.31 13.54
N GLY A 92 -4.45 1.32 13.65
CA GLY A 92 -5.33 1.97 12.68
C GLY A 92 -5.07 3.48 12.52
N PRO A 93 -5.14 4.29 13.58
CA PRO A 93 -4.91 5.74 13.49
C PRO A 93 -3.42 6.13 13.52
N HIS A 94 -3.06 7.22 12.82
CA HIS A 94 -1.72 7.82 12.83
C HIS A 94 -1.45 8.60 14.13
N ASN A 95 -1.29 7.87 15.24
CA ASN A 95 -0.97 8.43 16.56
C ASN A 95 0.50 8.20 16.93
N ALA A 96 0.90 8.61 18.14
CA ALA A 96 2.29 8.47 18.61
C ALA A 96 2.80 7.02 18.58
N ASN A 97 1.93 6.04 18.87
CA ASN A 97 2.32 4.62 18.83
C ASN A 97 2.57 4.14 17.40
N PHE A 98 1.77 4.60 16.43
CA PHE A 98 2.00 4.35 15.01
C PHE A 98 3.38 4.85 14.56
N TYR A 99 3.70 6.13 14.84
CA TYR A 99 4.99 6.70 14.43
C TYR A 99 6.17 6.03 15.12
N LYS A 100 6.01 5.67 16.41
CA LYS A 100 7.03 4.92 17.14
C LYS A 100 7.31 3.57 16.47
N LEU A 101 6.28 2.80 16.13
CA LEU A 101 6.45 1.51 15.44
C LEU A 101 7.11 1.69 14.08
N TRP A 102 6.69 2.70 13.32
CA TRP A 102 7.22 2.97 11.99
C TRP A 102 8.71 3.32 12.02
N ASP A 103 9.14 4.11 13.01
CA ASP A 103 10.56 4.44 13.21
C ASP A 103 11.39 3.22 13.60
N GLU A 104 10.87 2.33 14.47
CA GLU A 104 11.57 1.09 14.80
C GLU A 104 11.75 0.18 13.57
N LEU A 105 10.73 0.04 12.73
CA LEU A 105 10.84 -0.75 11.49
C LEU A 105 11.87 -0.17 10.52
N ARG A 106 11.97 1.16 10.42
CA ARG A 106 12.99 1.82 9.60
C ARG A 106 14.40 1.60 10.12
N LYS A 107 14.59 1.60 11.45
CA LYS A 107 15.92 1.32 12.04
C LYS A 107 16.42 -0.06 11.62
N VAL A 108 15.56 -1.08 11.66
CA VAL A 108 15.92 -2.44 11.23
C VAL A 108 16.42 -2.45 9.78
N ARG A 109 15.80 -1.66 8.89
CA ARG A 109 16.23 -1.55 7.48
C ARG A 109 17.64 -0.97 7.32
N PHE A 110 18.08 -0.06 8.19
CA PHE A 110 19.40 0.59 8.10
C PHE A 110 20.51 -0.15 8.87
N LEU A 111 20.18 -1.28 9.52
CA LEU A 111 21.13 -2.10 10.28
C LEU A 111 21.61 -3.35 9.50
N SER A 112 21.25 -3.48 8.21
CA SER A 112 21.64 -4.59 7.33
C SER A 112 22.66 -4.19 6.27
#